data_AF-A0A6S7IMF6-F1
#
_entry.id   AF-A0A6S7IMF6-F1
#
_cell.length_a   1.000
_cell.length_b   1.000
_cell.length_c   1.000
_cell.angle_alpha   90.00
_cell.angle_beta   90.00
_cell.angle_gamma   90.00
#
_symmetry.space_group_name_H-M   'P 1'
#
loop_
_entity.id
_entity.type
_entity.pdbx_description
1 polymer ?
#
loop_
_entity_poly.entity_id
_entity_poly.type
_entity_poly.pdbx_seq_one_letter_code
_entity_poly.pdbx_strand_id
1 'polypeptide(L)'
;AGLLNINSPIDLFALHLTFIPRINFALREFLEGSNHHRVRTANHWSPYQMWVNGMLNTNNPLAHGELDEDPDDLAVYGIDPAAPSPFEDSDNNVVVPPVNLPGDNQLIQSYVEDRIDPLMPSTEMGIDIYEMIHQIIQDNI
;
A
#
# COMPACT_ATOMS: atom_id res chain seq x y z
N ALA A 1 23.05 18.93 -7.43
CA ALA A 1 21.59 18.92 -7.54
C ALA A 1 21.11 17.52 -7.16
N GLY A 2 19.98 17.37 -6.48
CA GLY A 2 19.39 16.05 -6.25
C GLY A 2 18.87 15.45 -7.55
N LEU A 3 18.88 14.13 -7.68
CA LEU A 3 18.39 13.40 -8.87
C LEU A 3 16.86 13.44 -9.01
N LEU A 4 16.14 13.62 -7.88
CA LEU A 4 14.68 13.63 -7.84
C LEU A 4 14.11 15.05 -7.92
N ASN A 5 13.28 15.29 -8.93
CA ASN A 5 12.43 16.46 -9.10
C ASN A 5 10.96 16.06 -8.95
N ILE A 6 10.32 16.50 -7.85
CA ILE A 6 8.91 16.18 -7.55
C ILE A 6 7.92 16.72 -8.60
N ASN A 7 8.32 17.71 -9.39
CA ASN A 7 7.48 18.27 -10.45
C ASN A 7 7.73 17.59 -11.81
N SER A 8 8.65 16.63 -11.89
CA SER A 8 8.95 15.86 -13.11
C SER A 8 8.05 14.63 -13.19
N PRO A 9 7.19 14.51 -14.21
CA PRO A 9 6.38 13.31 -14.41
C PRO A 9 7.24 12.06 -14.62
N ILE A 10 8.43 12.20 -15.23
CA ILE A 10 9.38 11.11 -15.46
C ILE A 10 9.88 10.55 -14.14
N ASP A 11 10.28 11.43 -13.23
CA ASP A 11 10.82 11.04 -11.93
C ASP A 11 9.72 10.40 -11.07
N LEU A 12 8.51 10.94 -11.08
CA LEU A 12 7.35 10.35 -10.39
C LEU A 12 7.01 8.96 -10.95
N PHE A 13 7.07 8.79 -12.28
CA PHE A 13 6.82 7.49 -12.90
C PHE A 13 7.90 6.46 -12.58
N ALA A 14 9.18 6.83 -12.65
CA ALA A 14 10.30 5.99 -12.24
C ALA A 14 10.18 5.57 -10.76
N LEU A 15 9.77 6.51 -9.90
CA LEU A 15 9.56 6.29 -8.47
C LEU A 15 8.40 5.31 -8.25
N HIS A 16 7.30 5.41 -8.99
CA HIS A 16 6.21 4.44 -8.94
C HIS A 16 6.64 3.03 -9.35
N LEU A 17 7.35 2.88 -10.47
CA LEU A 17 7.85 1.59 -10.94
C LEU A 17 8.81 0.94 -9.93
N THR A 18 9.57 1.76 -9.20
CA THR A 18 10.52 1.26 -8.19
C THR A 18 9.83 0.90 -6.88
N PHE A 19 9.11 1.85 -6.29
CA PHE A 19 8.71 1.77 -4.89
C PHE A 19 7.33 1.16 -4.67
N ILE A 20 6.40 1.19 -5.63
CA ILE A 20 5.12 0.50 -5.46
C ILE A 20 5.33 -1.01 -5.25
N PRO A 21 6.11 -1.73 -6.09
CA PRO A 21 6.35 -3.15 -5.87
C PRO A 21 7.05 -3.42 -4.53
N ARG A 22 8.04 -2.58 -4.17
CA ARG A 22 8.83 -2.72 -2.94
C ARG A 22 8.01 -2.48 -1.68
N ILE A 23 7.19 -1.44 -1.66
CA ILE A 23 6.28 -1.14 -0.54
C ILE A 23 5.29 -2.30 -0.38
N ASN A 24 4.68 -2.76 -1.48
CA ASN A 24 3.75 -3.89 -1.43
C ASN A 24 4.44 -5.19 -0.96
N PHE A 25 5.70 -5.41 -1.33
CA PHE A 25 6.49 -6.53 -0.82
C PHE A 25 6.74 -6.39 0.70
N ALA A 26 7.20 -5.22 1.16
CA ALA A 26 7.44 -4.95 2.58
C ALA A 26 6.16 -5.06 3.42
N LEU A 27 5.02 -4.60 2.90
CA LEU A 27 3.72 -4.76 3.54
C LEU A 27 3.33 -6.23 3.66
N ARG A 28 3.58 -7.05 2.63
CA ARG A 28 3.36 -8.50 2.71
C ARG A 28 4.26 -9.15 3.75
N GLU A 29 5.56 -8.85 3.77
CA GLU A 29 6.47 -9.38 4.79
C GLU A 29 6.05 -8.95 6.20
N PHE A 30 5.65 -7.70 6.37
CA PHE A 30 5.12 -7.21 7.63
C PHE A 30 3.85 -7.96 8.04
N LEU A 31 2.89 -8.16 7.13
CA LEU A 31 1.67 -8.92 7.40
C LEU A 31 2.00 -10.36 7.82
N GLU A 32 2.92 -11.02 7.12
CA GLU A 32 3.33 -12.38 7.45
C GLU A 32 3.98 -12.45 8.84
N GLY A 33 4.93 -11.57 9.13
CA GLY A 33 5.57 -11.50 10.45
C GLY A 33 4.58 -11.13 11.55
N SER A 34 3.76 -10.10 11.33
CA SER A 34 2.78 -9.61 12.28
C SER A 34 1.70 -10.64 12.58
N ASN A 35 1.17 -11.36 11.58
CA ASN A 35 0.10 -12.32 11.81
C ASN A 35 0.60 -13.66 12.40
N HIS A 36 1.85 -14.03 12.15
CA HIS A 36 2.40 -15.34 12.53
C HIS A 36 3.41 -15.31 13.69
N HIS A 37 3.86 -14.14 14.17
CA HIS A 37 4.73 -14.09 15.35
C HIS A 37 4.00 -14.50 16.63
N ARG A 38 4.71 -15.14 17.55
CA ARG A 38 4.17 -15.55 18.85
C ARG A 38 4.07 -14.37 19.80
N VAL A 39 2.90 -14.16 20.39
CA VAL A 39 2.67 -13.12 21.40
C VAL A 39 2.95 -13.67 22.79
N ARG A 40 3.96 -13.12 23.46
CA ARG A 40 4.44 -13.58 24.79
C ARG A 40 3.34 -13.53 25.87
N THR A 41 2.45 -12.56 25.80
CA THR A 41 1.36 -12.34 26.76
C THR A 41 0.08 -13.11 26.44
N ALA A 42 0.03 -13.80 25.29
CA ALA A 42 -1.15 -14.53 24.84
C ALA A 42 -0.81 -16.01 24.60
N ASN A 43 -0.26 -16.68 25.63
CA ASN A 43 0.11 -18.10 25.59
C ASN A 43 1.03 -18.50 24.43
N HIS A 44 1.84 -17.55 23.92
CA HIS A 44 2.67 -17.73 22.73
C HIS A 44 1.89 -18.07 21.45
N TRP A 45 0.59 -17.77 21.40
CA TRP A 45 -0.19 -17.86 20.18
C TRP A 45 0.15 -16.69 19.26
N SER A 46 0.09 -16.93 17.95
CA SER A 46 0.13 -15.85 16.99
C SER A 46 -1.23 -15.16 16.85
N PRO A 47 -1.28 -13.90 16.38
CA PRO A 47 -2.55 -13.25 16.09
C PRO A 47 -3.45 -14.09 15.18
N TYR A 48 -2.87 -14.76 14.17
CA TYR A 48 -3.60 -15.70 13.32
C TYR A 48 -4.19 -16.88 14.11
N GLN A 49 -3.43 -17.49 15.02
CA GLN A 49 -3.94 -18.59 15.85
C GLN A 49 -5.04 -18.14 16.81
N MET A 50 -4.89 -16.94 17.39
CA MET A 50 -5.92 -16.34 18.24
C MET A 50 -7.20 -16.09 17.45
N TRP A 51 -7.10 -15.56 16.23
CA TRP A 51 -8.23 -15.35 15.33
C TRP A 51 -8.93 -16.66 15.01
N VAL A 52 -8.19 -17.67 14.53
CA VAL A 52 -8.75 -18.99 14.21
C VAL A 52 -9.40 -19.63 15.44
N ASN A 53 -8.75 -19.58 16.60
CA ASN A 53 -9.33 -20.12 17.84
C ASN A 53 -10.63 -19.40 18.23
N GLY A 54 -10.67 -18.07 18.10
CA GLY A 54 -11.88 -17.29 18.32
C GLY A 54 -12.99 -17.67 17.34
N MET A 55 -12.69 -17.78 16.05
CA MET A 55 -13.68 -18.13 15.02
C MET A 55 -14.21 -19.57 15.14
N LEU A 56 -13.42 -20.49 15.71
CA LEU A 56 -13.86 -21.87 15.99
C LEU A 56 -14.65 -22.01 17.31
N ASN A 57 -14.70 -20.96 18.13
CA ASN A 57 -15.44 -21.00 19.39
C ASN A 57 -16.94 -20.92 19.12
N THR A 58 -17.69 -21.93 19.56
CA THR A 58 -19.15 -22.03 19.38
C THR A 58 -19.96 -20.94 20.07
N ASN A 59 -19.33 -20.19 20.97
CA ASN A 59 -19.95 -19.06 21.66
C ASN A 59 -19.49 -17.70 21.08
N ASN A 60 -18.83 -17.70 19.92
CA ASN A 60 -18.39 -16.46 19.27
C ASN A 60 -19.53 -15.89 18.41
N PRO A 61 -20.16 -14.77 18.79
CA PRO A 61 -21.26 -14.19 18.03
C PRO A 61 -20.83 -13.77 16.61
N LEU A 62 -19.57 -13.33 16.42
CA LEU A 62 -19.01 -13.01 15.09
C LEU A 62 -18.94 -14.23 14.17
N ALA A 63 -18.67 -15.43 14.70
CA ALA A 63 -18.61 -16.65 13.90
C ALA A 63 -19.99 -17.16 13.47
N HIS A 64 -21.04 -16.75 14.18
CA HIS A 64 -22.40 -17.19 13.96
C HIS A 64 -23.30 -16.14 13.29
N GLY A 65 -22.74 -14.99 12.92
CA GLY A 65 -23.53 -13.88 12.35
C GLY A 65 -24.51 -13.29 13.36
N GLU A 66 -24.25 -13.45 14.65
CA GLU A 66 -25.03 -12.92 15.78
C GLU A 66 -24.49 -11.54 16.23
N LEU A 67 -23.73 -10.87 15.37
CA LEU A 67 -23.40 -9.47 15.57
C LEU A 67 -24.60 -8.60 15.21
N ASP A 68 -24.56 -7.34 15.65
CA ASP A 68 -25.53 -6.32 15.27
C ASP A 68 -25.78 -6.38 13.76
N GLU A 69 -27.06 -6.24 13.37
CA GLU A 69 -27.46 -6.23 11.97
C GLU A 69 -26.60 -5.23 11.20
N ASP A 70 -26.23 -5.59 9.96
CA ASP A 70 -25.60 -4.64 9.06
C ASP A 70 -26.43 -3.35 9.10
N PRO A 71 -25.78 -2.19 9.19
CA PRO A 71 -26.48 -0.91 9.23
C PRO A 71 -27.49 -0.83 8.08
N ASP A 72 -28.71 -0.38 8.38
CA ASP A 72 -29.81 -0.24 7.42
C ASP A 72 -29.37 0.44 6.11
N ASP A 73 -28.38 1.32 6.21
CA ASP A 73 -27.69 1.94 5.08
C ASP A 73 -26.17 1.92 5.27
N LEU A 74 -25.49 1.01 4.56
CA LEU A 74 -24.02 0.99 4.46
C LEU A 74 -23.43 2.31 3.98
N ALA A 75 -24.18 3.13 3.22
CA ALA A 75 -23.70 4.43 2.76
C ALA A 75 -23.62 5.47 3.89
N VAL A 76 -24.33 5.24 5.01
CA VAL A 76 -24.38 6.14 6.17
C VAL A 76 -23.62 5.56 7.38
N TYR A 77 -23.19 4.30 7.31
CA TYR A 77 -22.40 3.68 8.37
C TYR A 77 -21.08 4.44 8.61
N GLY A 78 -20.88 4.92 9.83
CA GLY A 78 -19.72 5.74 10.21
C GLY A 78 -19.88 7.24 9.90
N ILE A 79 -21.00 7.68 9.31
CA ILE A 79 -21.36 9.09 9.27
C ILE A 79 -21.97 9.46 10.62
N ASP A 80 -21.26 10.28 11.39
CA ASP A 80 -21.80 10.91 12.59
C ASP A 80 -22.37 12.30 12.20
N PRO A 81 -23.71 12.49 12.18
CA PRO A 81 -24.32 13.76 11.80
C PRO A 81 -24.05 14.89 12.81
N ALA A 82 -23.65 14.54 14.04
CA ALA A 82 -23.29 15.48 15.09
C ALA A 82 -21.78 15.69 15.20
N ALA A 83 -20.97 14.89 14.49
CA ALA A 83 -19.54 15.16 14.37
C ALA A 83 -19.33 16.44 13.56
N PRO A 84 -18.29 17.22 13.89
CA PRO A 84 -17.86 18.30 13.02
C PRO A 84 -17.55 17.71 11.64
N SER A 85 -18.02 18.36 10.58
CA SER A 85 -17.72 17.95 9.22
C SER A 85 -16.20 17.88 9.05
N PRO A 86 -15.64 16.75 8.57
CA PRO A 86 -14.20 16.65 8.28
C PRO A 86 -13.73 17.73 7.29
N PHE A 87 -14.67 18.29 6.52
CA PHE A 87 -14.44 19.24 5.44
C PHE A 87 -14.69 20.70 5.84
N GLU A 88 -15.23 20.99 7.03
CA GLU A 88 -15.52 22.38 7.42
C GLU A 88 -14.29 23.12 7.98
N ASP A 89 -13.26 22.41 8.46
CA ASP A 89 -12.10 23.03 9.11
C ASP A 89 -10.71 22.60 8.58
N SER A 90 -10.60 21.78 7.53
CA SER A 90 -9.30 21.55 6.91
C SER A 90 -9.35 21.08 5.46
N ASP A 91 -8.57 21.73 4.59
CA ASP A 91 -8.16 21.26 3.26
C ASP A 91 -7.25 20.01 3.35
N ASN A 92 -7.53 19.06 4.25
CA ASN A 92 -6.73 17.86 4.49
C ASN A 92 -7.01 16.74 3.46
N ASN A 93 -7.74 17.03 2.38
CA ASN A 93 -7.87 16.10 1.26
C ASN A 93 -6.57 16.09 0.45
N VAL A 94 -5.80 15.01 0.57
CA VAL A 94 -4.65 14.76 -0.30
C VAL A 94 -5.16 14.24 -1.65
N VAL A 95 -5.38 15.16 -2.59
CA VAL A 95 -5.65 14.80 -4.00
C VAL A 95 -4.32 14.52 -4.68
N VAL A 96 -4.04 13.25 -4.98
CA VAL A 96 -2.87 12.86 -5.77
C VAL A 96 -3.22 13.02 -7.26
N PRO A 97 -2.62 13.99 -7.97
CA PRO A 97 -2.87 14.13 -9.40
C PRO A 97 -2.31 12.92 -10.17
N PRO A 98 -2.99 12.47 -11.24
CA PRO A 98 -2.46 11.41 -12.09
C PRO A 98 -1.15 11.86 -12.75
N VAL A 99 -0.15 10.97 -12.80
CA VAL A 99 1.13 11.24 -13.46
C VAL A 99 0.92 11.19 -14.98
N ASN A 100 0.83 12.36 -15.60
CA ASN A 100 0.78 12.50 -17.06
C ASN A 100 2.20 12.54 -17.61
N LEU A 101 2.68 11.39 -18.10
CA LEU A 101 3.90 11.31 -18.88
C LEU A 101 3.66 11.76 -20.33
N PRO A 102 4.67 12.35 -21.00
CA PRO A 102 4.63 12.61 -22.44
C PRO A 102 4.90 11.30 -23.21
N GLY A 103 3.86 10.54 -23.57
CA GLY A 103 4.01 9.35 -24.42
C GLY A 103 3.02 8.22 -24.11
N ASP A 104 3.26 7.04 -24.69
CA ASP A 104 2.51 5.82 -24.40
C ASP A 104 3.15 5.05 -23.23
N ASN A 105 2.71 5.38 -22.02
CA ASN A 105 3.31 4.94 -20.75
C ASN A 105 3.42 3.43 -20.63
N GLN A 106 2.51 2.70 -21.28
CA GLN A 106 2.46 1.24 -21.23
C GLN A 106 3.67 0.60 -21.92
N LEU A 107 4.13 1.17 -23.03
CA LEU A 107 5.30 0.66 -23.74
C LEU A 107 6.57 0.85 -22.92
N ILE A 108 6.79 2.06 -22.37
CA ILE A 108 7.95 2.35 -21.52
C ILE A 108 7.91 1.46 -20.26
N GLN A 109 6.74 1.31 -19.64
CA GLN A 109 6.56 0.42 -18.49
C GLN A 109 6.98 -1.02 -18.82
N SER A 110 6.42 -1.62 -19.87
CA SER A 110 6.77 -3.00 -20.27
C SER A 110 8.27 -3.17 -20.56
N TYR A 111 8.88 -2.17 -21.18
CA TYR A 111 10.30 -2.20 -21.51
C TYR A 111 11.21 -2.13 -20.27
N VAL A 112 10.80 -1.36 -19.24
CA VAL A 112 11.50 -1.33 -17.95
C VAL A 112 11.33 -2.66 -17.23
N GLU A 113 10.09 -3.18 -17.16
CA GLU A 113 9.75 -4.43 -16.46
C GLU A 113 10.49 -5.65 -17.05
N ASP A 114 10.74 -5.68 -18.36
CA ASP A 114 11.53 -6.74 -19.02
C ASP A 114 13.02 -6.72 -18.65
N ARG A 115 13.54 -5.61 -18.11
CA ARG A 115 14.97 -5.40 -17.88
C ARG A 115 15.36 -5.31 -16.42
N ILE A 116 14.48 -4.77 -15.59
CA ILE A 116 14.73 -4.50 -14.18
C ILE A 116 13.62 -5.16 -13.37
N ASP A 117 14.02 -6.09 -12.50
CA ASP A 117 13.17 -6.54 -11.41
C ASP A 117 13.21 -5.49 -10.28
N PRO A 118 12.11 -4.79 -9.97
CA PRO A 118 12.09 -3.80 -8.89
C PRO A 118 12.41 -4.39 -7.51
N LEU A 119 12.23 -5.70 -7.33
CA LEU A 119 12.49 -6.43 -6.09
C LEU A 119 13.91 -7.00 -6.00
N MET A 120 14.78 -6.74 -6.97
CA MET A 120 16.18 -7.16 -6.91
C MET A 120 16.89 -6.61 -5.66
N PRO A 121 17.95 -7.28 -5.14
CA PRO A 121 18.69 -6.76 -4.00
C PRO A 121 19.18 -5.34 -4.25
N SER A 122 19.02 -4.47 -3.25
CA SER A 122 19.45 -3.07 -3.31
C SER A 122 20.41 -2.78 -2.18
N THR A 123 21.48 -2.04 -2.49
CA THR A 123 22.43 -1.54 -1.48
C THR A 123 22.00 -0.19 -0.90
N GLU A 124 21.05 0.49 -1.55
CA GLU A 124 20.62 1.85 -1.20
C GLU A 124 19.10 1.96 -1.01
N MET A 125 18.48 0.94 -0.41
CA MET A 125 17.05 0.93 -0.06
C MET A 125 16.09 1.17 -1.25
N GLY A 126 16.53 0.83 -2.46
CA GLY A 126 15.82 0.99 -3.73
C GLY A 126 16.21 2.26 -4.51
N ILE A 127 17.09 3.12 -3.97
CA ILE A 127 17.55 4.33 -4.67
C ILE A 127 18.33 3.94 -5.92
N ASP A 128 19.32 3.05 -5.81
CA ASP A 128 20.08 2.47 -6.91
C ASP A 128 19.18 1.94 -8.06
N ILE A 129 18.09 1.26 -7.71
CA ILE A 129 17.11 0.74 -8.69
C ILE A 129 16.32 1.88 -9.33
N TYR A 130 15.90 2.88 -8.55
CA TYR A 130 15.29 4.09 -9.08
C TYR A 130 16.21 4.80 -10.06
N GLU A 131 17.52 4.93 -9.77
CA GLU A 131 18.47 5.57 -10.69
C GLU A 131 18.58 4.81 -12.01
N MET A 132 18.62 3.47 -11.95
CA MET A 132 18.64 2.62 -13.15
C MET A 132 17.37 2.79 -14.00
N ILE A 133 16.20 2.74 -13.37
CA ILE A 133 14.91 2.90 -14.05
C ILE A 133 14.80 4.32 -14.65
N HIS A 134 15.17 5.33 -13.88
CA HIS A 134 15.15 6.72 -14.32
C HIS A 134 16.08 6.93 -15.54
N GLN A 135 17.28 6.36 -15.53
CA GLN A 135 18.19 6.43 -16.68
C GLN A 135 17.61 5.74 -17.93
N ILE A 136 17.01 4.55 -17.77
CA ILE A 136 16.35 3.85 -18.89
C ILE A 136 15.23 4.70 -19.49
N ILE A 137 14.42 5.35 -18.65
CA ILE A 137 13.31 6.17 -19.14
C ILE A 137 13.85 7.40 -19.88
N GLN A 138 14.88 8.08 -19.35
CA GLN A 138 15.52 9.23 -20.00
C GLN A 138 16.15 8.88 -21.35
N ASP A 139 16.71 7.67 -21.51
CA ASP A 139 17.33 7.22 -22.76
C ASP A 139 16.32 6.86 -23.86
N ASN A 140 15.04 6.69 -23.53
CA ASN A 140 13.99 6.18 -24.44
C ASN A 140 12.80 7.15 -24.63
N ILE A 141 12.93 8.40 -24.16
CA ILE A 141 12.02 9.53 -24.43
C ILE A 141 12.70 10.50 -25.39
#